data_AF-A0A659QTS7-F1
#
_entry.id   AF-A0A659QTS7-F1
#
_cell.length_a   1.000
_cell.length_b   1.000
_cell.length_c   1.000
_cell.angle_alpha   90.00
_cell.angle_beta   90.00
_cell.angle_gamma   90.00
#
_symmetry.space_group_name_H-M   'P 1'
#
loop_
_entity.id
_entity.type
_entity.pdbx_description
1 polymer ?
#
loop_
_entity_poly.entity_id
_entity_poly.type
_entity_poly.pdbx_seq_one_letter_code
_entity_poly.pdbx_strand_id
1 'polypeptide(L)'
;IMDAIDFGMAPGSLAMFRDEQVPAYLTAKKLSLHQTSFSEVLALLQLTGGQLSEIVLIGVQPECLDDYGGSLTPQVKAQLMPAVYLAQEVLAQWGITASSAALPTERLNHYSLCMERYEDERPDAQSACRVGDIRVLQREKS
;
A
#
# COMPACT_ATOMS: atom_id res chain seq x y z
N ILE A 1 8.17 -5.43 1.39
CA ILE A 1 7.19 -4.33 1.48
C ILE A 1 6.06 -4.64 0.52
N MET A 2 4.81 -4.39 0.92
CA MET A 2 3.64 -4.47 0.05
C MET A 2 2.92 -3.12 0.10
N ASP A 3 2.69 -2.48 -1.06
CA ASP A 3 2.12 -1.12 -1.09
C ASP A 3 1.35 -0.82 -2.39
N ALA A 4 0.48 0.18 -2.35
CA ALA A 4 -0.13 0.77 -3.55
C ALA A 4 0.73 1.95 -4.01
N ILE A 5 1.36 1.82 -5.18
CA ILE A 5 2.36 2.78 -5.67
C ILE A 5 2.05 3.12 -7.12
N ASP A 6 2.16 4.41 -7.46
CA ASP A 6 2.09 4.86 -8.84
C ASP A 6 3.43 4.61 -9.55
N PHE A 7 3.48 3.51 -10.31
CA PHE A 7 4.60 3.11 -11.13
C PHE A 7 4.57 3.73 -12.54
N GLY A 8 3.54 4.53 -12.87
CA GLY A 8 3.26 4.97 -14.24
C GLY A 8 2.84 3.82 -15.17
N MET A 9 2.33 2.73 -14.61
CA MET A 9 1.84 1.55 -15.34
C MET A 9 0.31 1.62 -15.55
N ALA A 10 -0.25 0.61 -16.22
CA ALA A 10 -1.71 0.48 -16.34
C ALA A 10 -2.34 0.17 -14.96
N PRO A 11 -3.52 0.73 -14.63
CA PRO A 11 -4.25 0.42 -13.41
C PRO A 11 -4.37 -1.09 -13.13
N GLY A 12 -4.16 -1.48 -11.87
CA GLY A 12 -4.17 -2.88 -11.44
C GLY A 12 -2.95 -3.71 -11.86
N SER A 13 -1.92 -3.10 -12.46
CA SER A 13 -0.65 -3.78 -12.74
C SER A 13 0.05 -4.15 -11.44
N LEU A 14 0.38 -5.43 -11.28
CA LEU A 14 1.19 -5.94 -10.17
C LEU A 14 2.67 -5.95 -10.60
N ALA A 15 3.54 -5.39 -9.77
CA ALA A 15 4.98 -5.33 -10.03
C ALA A 15 5.79 -5.72 -8.78
N MET A 16 6.99 -6.23 -9.00
CA MET A 16 7.95 -6.55 -7.95
C MET A 16 9.31 -5.96 -8.30
N PHE A 17 9.92 -5.28 -7.32
CA PHE A 17 11.23 -4.64 -7.44
C PHE A 17 12.13 -5.10 -6.28
N ARG A 18 13.44 -5.15 -6.54
CA ARG A 18 14.44 -5.61 -5.57
C ARG A 18 15.55 -4.59 -5.38
N ASP A 19 16.08 -4.55 -4.16
CA ASP A 19 17.31 -3.85 -3.78
C ASP A 19 17.35 -2.40 -4.27
N GLU A 20 18.32 -2.06 -5.13
CA GLU A 20 18.56 -0.70 -5.64
C GLU A 20 17.38 -0.12 -6.41
N GLN A 21 16.47 -0.96 -6.92
CA GLN A 21 15.27 -0.50 -7.61
C GLN A 21 14.21 0.02 -6.62
N VAL A 22 14.20 -0.46 -5.38
CA VAL A 22 13.16 -0.13 -4.39
C VAL A 22 13.15 1.36 -4.01
N PRO A 23 14.28 2.01 -3.66
CA PRO A 23 14.29 3.41 -3.28
C PRO A 23 13.71 4.35 -4.34
N ALA A 24 13.91 4.06 -5.63
CA ALA A 24 13.41 4.89 -6.72
C ALA A 24 11.88 5.00 -6.72
N TYR A 25 11.17 3.94 -6.35
CA TYR A 25 9.71 3.92 -6.32
C TYR A 25 9.13 4.41 -4.99
N LEU A 26 9.89 4.36 -3.90
CA LEU A 26 9.49 4.93 -2.61
C LEU A 26 9.66 6.46 -2.54
N THR A 27 10.44 7.04 -3.44
CA THR A 27 10.64 8.50 -3.56
C THR A 27 9.93 9.13 -4.75
N ALA A 28 9.45 8.33 -5.72
CA ALA A 28 8.79 8.83 -6.91
C ALA A 28 7.31 9.19 -6.69
N LYS A 29 7.06 10.50 -6.49
CA LYS A 29 5.80 11.25 -6.69
C LYS A 29 4.60 11.00 -5.75
N LYS A 30 3.89 12.12 -5.49
CA LYS A 30 2.70 12.34 -4.62
C LYS A 30 2.53 11.30 -3.50
N LEU A 31 3.37 11.51 -2.50
CA LEU A 31 3.45 10.81 -1.23
C LEU A 31 2.07 10.61 -0.59
N SER A 32 1.66 9.35 -0.51
CA SER A 32 0.99 8.87 0.70
C SER A 32 1.87 9.24 1.90
N LEU A 33 1.30 9.83 2.95
CA LEU A 33 2.02 10.20 4.19
C LEU A 33 2.77 9.00 4.82
N HIS A 34 2.41 7.77 4.46
CA HIS A 34 3.07 6.55 4.91
C HIS A 34 4.40 6.24 4.22
N GLN A 35 4.74 6.92 3.12
CA GLN A 35 5.94 6.62 2.30
C GLN A 35 7.16 7.47 2.63
N THR A 36 6.98 8.70 3.15
CA THR A 36 8.09 9.59 3.52
C THR A 36 9.00 8.97 4.60
N SER A 37 8.40 8.25 5.56
CA SER A 37 9.14 7.69 6.70
C SER A 37 10.04 6.51 6.31
N PHE A 38 9.71 5.75 5.27
CA PHE A 38 10.50 4.56 4.95
C PHE A 38 11.83 4.92 4.26
N SER A 39 11.81 5.92 3.38
CA SER A 39 13.03 6.45 2.76
C SER A 39 13.99 7.03 3.82
N GLU A 40 13.45 7.66 4.87
CA GLU A 40 14.22 8.13 6.02
C GLU A 40 14.84 6.96 6.82
N VAL A 41 14.10 5.88 7.05
CA VAL A 41 14.63 4.67 7.71
C VAL A 41 15.77 4.04 6.91
N LEU A 42 15.64 3.94 5.57
CA LEU A 42 16.71 3.43 4.71
C LEU A 42 17.94 4.35 4.74
N ALA A 43 17.74 5.66 4.71
CA ALA A 43 18.83 6.63 4.80
C ALA A 43 19.56 6.56 6.16
N LEU A 44 18.81 6.44 7.26
CA LEU A 44 19.38 6.27 8.61
C LEU A 44 20.17 4.96 8.74
N LEU A 45 19.68 3.87 8.15
CA LEU A 45 20.43 2.61 8.12
C LEU A 45 21.79 2.80 7.43
N GLN A 46 21.84 3.49 6.29
CA GLN A 46 23.10 3.79 5.59
C GLN A 46 24.02 4.69 6.43
N LEU A 47 23.49 5.75 7.05
CA LEU A 47 24.26 6.68 7.88
C LEU A 47 24.83 6.01 9.15
N THR A 48 24.14 5.01 9.69
CA THR A 48 24.58 4.25 10.87
C THR A 48 25.49 3.07 10.51
N GLY A 49 25.80 2.86 9.22
CA GLY A 49 26.62 1.74 8.75
C GLY A 49 25.90 0.39 8.78
N GLY A 50 24.58 0.39 8.95
CA GLY A 50 23.76 -0.81 8.80
C GLY A 50 23.61 -1.20 7.33
N GLN A 51 23.38 -2.49 7.08
CA GLN A 51 23.17 -3.01 5.74
C GLN A 51 21.98 -3.98 5.73
N LEU A 52 21.11 -3.84 4.74
CA LEU A 52 20.10 -4.86 4.42
C LEU A 52 20.73 -5.86 3.46
N SER A 53 20.58 -7.15 3.74
CA SER A 53 21.01 -8.20 2.82
C SER A 53 20.15 -8.25 1.57
N GLU A 54 18.85 -7.99 1.71
CA GLU A 54 17.89 -7.98 0.62
C GLU A 54 16.68 -7.11 0.99
N ILE A 55 16.12 -6.40 0.00
CA ILE A 55 14.82 -5.73 0.13
C ILE A 55 13.97 -5.97 -1.10
N VAL A 56 12.69 -6.31 -0.88
CA VAL A 56 11.73 -6.54 -1.96
C VAL A 56 10.51 -5.65 -1.77
N LEU A 57 10.10 -4.97 -2.83
CA LEU A 57 8.87 -4.22 -2.92
C LEU A 57 7.93 -4.93 -3.89
N ILE A 58 6.76 -5.34 -3.40
CA ILE A 58 5.66 -5.82 -4.22
C ILE A 58 4.60 -4.73 -4.19
N GLY A 59 4.15 -4.25 -5.34
CA GLY A 59 3.15 -3.20 -5.37
C GLY A 59 2.16 -3.33 -6.50
N VAL A 60 1.00 -2.71 -6.32
CA VAL A 60 -0.06 -2.66 -7.31
C VAL A 60 -0.27 -1.22 -7.75
N GLN A 61 -0.29 -0.98 -9.06
CA GLN A 61 -0.64 0.30 -9.65
C GLN A 61 -2.10 0.65 -9.28
N PRO A 62 -2.36 1.73 -8.55
CA PRO A 62 -3.71 2.16 -8.25
C PRO A 62 -4.41 2.69 -9.51
N GLU A 63 -5.72 2.55 -9.54
CA GLU A 63 -6.57 3.16 -10.58
C GLU A 63 -6.90 4.63 -10.27
N CYS A 64 -7.17 4.92 -9.01
CA CYS A 64 -7.48 6.26 -8.52
C CYS A 64 -6.82 6.47 -7.16
N LEU A 65 -6.10 7.60 -7.00
CA LEU A 65 -5.52 8.04 -5.72
C LEU A 65 -6.26 9.26 -5.14
N ASP A 66 -7.04 9.95 -5.96
CA ASP A 66 -7.76 11.18 -5.59
C ASP A 66 -9.21 10.91 -5.13
N ASP A 67 -9.49 9.71 -4.60
CA ASP A 67 -10.77 9.32 -3.98
C ASP A 67 -10.57 9.06 -2.48
N TYR A 68 -10.62 10.13 -1.69
CA TYR A 68 -10.44 10.03 -0.24
C TYR A 68 -11.59 9.23 0.39
N GLY A 69 -11.23 8.17 1.10
CA GLY A 69 -12.18 7.20 1.66
C GLY A 69 -12.76 6.22 0.63
N GLY A 70 -12.16 6.13 -0.56
CA GLY A 70 -12.46 5.11 -1.55
C GLY A 70 -12.10 3.71 -1.05
N SER A 71 -12.79 2.69 -1.56
CA SER A 71 -12.38 1.28 -1.39
C SER A 71 -11.44 0.89 -2.55
N LEU A 72 -10.89 -0.32 -2.50
CA LEU A 72 -10.13 -0.86 -3.62
C LEU A 72 -11.02 -0.97 -4.86
N THR A 73 -10.51 -0.52 -6.01
CA THR A 73 -11.20 -0.75 -7.27
C THR A 73 -11.15 -2.23 -7.63
N PRO A 74 -12.08 -2.76 -8.47
CA PRO A 74 -12.14 -4.18 -8.80
C PRO A 74 -10.81 -4.73 -9.33
N GLN A 75 -10.08 -3.94 -10.12
CA GLN A 75 -8.79 -4.33 -10.67
C GLN A 75 -7.70 -4.47 -9.59
N VAL A 76 -7.63 -3.51 -8.65
CA VAL A 76 -6.67 -3.58 -7.54
C VAL A 76 -7.03 -4.68 -6.56
N LYS A 77 -8.33 -4.85 -6.25
CA LYS A 77 -8.86 -5.90 -5.36
C LYS A 77 -8.52 -7.30 -5.89
N ALA A 78 -8.57 -7.49 -7.20
CA ALA A 78 -8.19 -8.75 -7.84
C ALA A 78 -6.70 -9.11 -7.65
N GLN A 79 -5.83 -8.13 -7.36
CA GLN A 79 -4.40 -8.36 -7.16
C GLN A 79 -4.00 -8.71 -5.72
N LEU A 80 -4.92 -8.69 -4.76
CA LEU A 80 -4.60 -8.99 -3.36
C LEU A 80 -3.97 -10.38 -3.19
N MET A 81 -4.62 -11.43 -3.69
CA MET A 81 -4.09 -12.80 -3.59
C MET A 81 -2.84 -13.01 -4.45
N PRO A 82 -2.78 -12.54 -5.72
CA PRO A 82 -1.54 -12.53 -6.49
C PRO A 82 -0.35 -11.90 -5.75
N ALA A 83 -0.54 -10.75 -5.11
CA ALA A 83 0.51 -10.09 -4.34
C ALA A 83 0.93 -10.91 -3.10
N VAL A 84 -0.03 -11.57 -2.43
CA VAL A 84 0.27 -12.52 -1.33
C VAL A 84 1.11 -13.69 -1.82
N TYR A 85 0.78 -14.29 -2.97
CA TYR A 85 1.55 -15.41 -3.52
C TYR A 85 2.99 -15.00 -3.85
N LEU A 86 3.20 -13.83 -4.46
CA LEU A 86 4.55 -13.29 -4.67
C LEU A 86 5.30 -13.09 -3.34
N ALA A 87 4.62 -12.59 -2.30
CA ALA A 87 5.24 -12.43 -0.99
C ALA A 87 5.63 -13.78 -0.39
N GLN A 88 4.81 -14.82 -0.55
CA GLN A 88 5.13 -16.17 -0.10
C GLN A 88 6.34 -16.75 -0.84
N GLU A 89 6.46 -16.52 -2.15
CA GLU A 89 7.63 -16.93 -2.93
C GLU A 89 8.91 -16.24 -2.45
N VAL A 90 8.85 -14.93 -2.19
CA VAL A 90 9.98 -14.18 -1.62
C VAL A 90 10.36 -14.72 -0.24
N LEU A 91 9.39 -14.96 0.63
CA LEU A 91 9.63 -15.55 1.95
C LEU A 91 10.28 -16.94 1.83
N ALA A 92 9.83 -17.78 0.90
CA ALA A 92 10.41 -19.10 0.67
C ALA A 92 11.86 -19.01 0.21
N GLN A 93 12.22 -18.03 -0.62
CA GLN A 93 13.60 -17.75 -1.01
C GLN A 93 14.47 -17.34 0.18
N TRP A 94 13.87 -16.67 1.17
CA TRP A 94 14.52 -16.36 2.45
C TRP A 94 14.54 -17.52 3.45
N GLY A 95 14.09 -18.71 3.03
CA GLY A 95 14.02 -19.90 3.89
C GLY A 95 12.84 -19.91 4.85
N ILE A 96 11.85 -19.02 4.66
CA ILE A 96 10.65 -18.90 5.49
C ILE A 96 9.47 -19.50 4.72
N THR A 97 8.91 -20.60 5.22
CA THR A 97 7.70 -21.20 4.65
C THR A 97 6.46 -20.63 5.31
N ALA A 98 5.64 -19.90 4.55
CA ALA A 98 4.33 -19.43 5.00
C ALA A 98 3.28 -20.52 4.76
N SER A 99 2.42 -20.76 5.75
CA SER A 99 1.26 -21.65 5.64
C SER A 99 -0.02 -20.92 6.06
N SER A 100 -1.16 -21.38 5.53
CA SER A 100 -2.45 -20.91 6.04
C SER A 100 -2.62 -21.35 7.49
N ALA A 101 -3.12 -20.45 8.34
CA ALA A 101 -3.53 -20.83 9.67
C ALA A 101 -4.67 -21.87 9.57
N ALA A 102 -4.53 -22.99 10.29
CA ALA A 102 -5.48 -24.11 10.25
C ALA A 102 -6.76 -23.85 11.09
N LEU A 103 -6.75 -22.81 11.92
CA LEU A 103 -7.88 -22.39 12.75
C LEU A 103 -8.10 -20.89 12.53
N PRO A 104 -9.32 -20.38 12.78
CA PRO A 104 -9.55 -18.93 12.80
C PRO A 104 -8.68 -18.36 13.91
N THR A 105 -7.55 -17.77 13.53
CA THR A 105 -6.73 -16.96 14.42
C THR A 105 -7.53 -15.73 14.81
N GLU A 106 -7.28 -15.24 16.03
CA GLU A 106 -7.80 -13.95 16.46
C GLU A 106 -7.43 -12.89 15.40
N ARG A 107 -8.39 -12.04 15.03
CA ARG A 107 -8.15 -11.02 14.01
C ARG A 107 -6.97 -10.15 14.44
N LEU A 108 -5.96 -10.07 13.58
CA LEU A 108 -4.79 -9.22 13.81
C LEU A 108 -5.15 -7.72 13.75
N ASN A 109 -6.23 -7.38 13.05
CA ASN A 109 -6.64 -6.02 12.79
C ASN A 109 -8.03 -5.71 13.36
N HIS A 110 -8.26 -4.42 13.65
CA HIS A 110 -9.55 -3.96 14.15
C HIS A 110 -10.67 -4.17 13.12
N TYR A 111 -11.89 -4.43 13.59
CA TYR A 111 -13.04 -4.76 12.73
C TYR A 111 -13.39 -3.65 11.73
N SER A 112 -13.02 -2.39 12.01
CA SER A 112 -13.20 -1.27 11.07
C SER A 112 -12.42 -1.42 9.76
N LEU A 113 -11.43 -2.32 9.71
CA LEU A 113 -10.63 -2.60 8.51
C LEU A 113 -11.19 -3.76 7.68
N CYS A 114 -12.34 -4.32 8.05
CA CYS A 114 -13.03 -5.32 7.23
C CYS A 114 -13.57 -4.65 5.98
N MET A 115 -13.19 -5.18 4.82
CA MET A 115 -13.58 -4.60 3.53
C MET A 115 -15.10 -4.53 3.37
N GLU A 116 -15.84 -5.61 3.67
CA GLU A 116 -17.31 -5.62 3.60
C GLU A 116 -17.93 -4.54 4.49
N ARG A 117 -17.55 -4.51 5.78
CA ARG A 117 -18.06 -3.50 6.71
C ARG A 117 -17.71 -2.08 6.27
N TYR A 118 -16.48 -1.86 5.80
CA TYR A 118 -16.07 -0.55 5.31
C TYR A 118 -16.88 -0.12 4.08
N GLU A 119 -17.06 -1.03 3.12
CA GLU A 119 -17.84 -0.80 1.90
C GLU A 119 -19.32 -0.52 2.21
N ASP A 120 -19.90 -1.17 3.23
CA ASP A 120 -21.29 -1.02 3.68
C ASP A 120 -21.53 0.23 4.55
N GLU A 121 -20.58 0.57 5.44
CA GLU A 121 -20.74 1.67 6.41
C GLU A 121 -20.16 3.01 5.92
N ARG A 122 -19.39 3.03 4.81
CA ARG A 122 -18.78 4.28 4.34
C ARG A 122 -19.83 5.29 3.86
N PRO A 123 -19.73 6.58 4.25
CA PRO A 123 -20.62 7.63 3.76
C PRO A 123 -20.51 7.82 2.25
N ASP A 124 -21.59 8.23 1.60
CA ASP A 124 -21.56 8.58 0.18
C ASP A 124 -20.72 9.85 -0.08
N ALA A 125 -20.45 10.14 -1.36
CA ALA A 125 -19.67 11.32 -1.74
C ALA A 125 -20.34 12.67 -1.44
N GLN A 126 -21.66 12.67 -1.18
CA GLN A 126 -22.41 13.89 -0.85
C GLN A 126 -22.29 14.23 0.63
N SER A 127 -22.31 13.22 1.48
CA SER A 127 -22.15 13.32 2.93
C SER A 127 -20.68 13.42 3.35
N ALA A 128 -19.75 12.89 2.56
CA ALA A 128 -18.31 13.03 2.78
C ALA A 128 -17.57 13.41 1.47
N CYS A 129 -16.97 14.61 1.48
CA CYS A 129 -16.21 15.15 0.35
C CYS A 129 -15.02 14.23 -0.02
N ARG A 130 -15.02 13.72 -1.25
CA ARG A 130 -14.01 12.77 -1.76
C ARG A 130 -12.71 13.40 -2.24
N VAL A 131 -12.67 14.72 -2.34
CA VAL A 131 -11.53 15.47 -2.92
C VAL A 131 -10.72 16.23 -1.87
N GLY A 132 -11.09 16.12 -0.59
CA GLY A 132 -10.36 16.73 0.53
C GLY A 132 -11.28 17.34 1.60
N ASP A 133 -10.67 17.89 2.65
CA ASP A 133 -11.39 18.55 3.74
C ASP A 133 -12.00 19.87 3.27
N ILE A 134 -13.33 19.99 3.38
CA ILE A 134 -14.08 21.16 2.94
C ILE A 134 -13.58 22.47 3.59
N ARG A 135 -13.08 22.40 4.83
CA ARG A 135 -12.61 23.56 5.59
C ARG A 135 -11.31 24.13 5.01
N VAL A 136 -10.53 23.28 4.35
CA VAL A 136 -9.28 23.66 3.66
C VAL A 136 -9.61 24.16 2.25
N LEU A 137 -10.40 23.40 1.50
CA LEU A 137 -10.76 23.72 0.12
C LEU A 137 -11.55 25.04 -0.03
N GLN A 138 -12.32 25.44 0.98
CA GLN A 138 -13.02 26.72 0.98
C GLN A 138 -12.09 27.92 1.19
N ARG A 139 -10.93 27.75 1.84
CA ARG A 139 -9.97 28.85 2.07
C ARG A 139 -9.16 29.23 0.83
N GLU A 140 -8.96 28.32 -0.11
CA GLU A 140 -8.21 28.62 -1.34
C GLU A 140 -9.04 29.41 -2.37
N LYS A 141 -10.35 29.54 -2.16
CA LYS A 141 -11.28 30.27 -3.05
C LYS A 141 -11.60 31.70 -2.57
N SER A 142 -11.01 32.15 -1.46
CA SER A 142 -11.13 33.53 -0.94
C SER A 142 -9.81 34.26 -1.06
#